data_AF-A0A2E1PIJ3-F1
#
_entry.id   AF-A0A2E1PIJ3-F1
#
_cell.length_a   1.000
_cell.length_b   1.000
_cell.length_c   1.000
_cell.angle_alpha   90.00
_cell.angle_beta   90.00
_cell.angle_gamma   90.00
#
_symmetry.space_group_name_H-M   'P 1'
#
loop_
_entity.id
_entity.type
_entity.pdbx_description
1 polymer ?
#
loop_
_entity_poly.entity_id
_entity_poly.type
_entity_poly.pdbx_seq_one_letter_code
_entity_poly.pdbx_strand_id
1 'polypeptide(L)'
;MFRLLLTLFFVIFSHQLSSDDHKEKGKEKEMRKMKESLGYWKAEDCKKISEAAGLFIYFSYELLEESDKLKQQGKELESDKIAEGGVALSQVAANYAKTFEAFCKR
;
A
#
# COMPACT_ATOMS: atom_id res chain seq x y z
N MET A 1 45.80 32.60 5.76
CA MET A 1 44.64 32.88 6.63
C MET A 1 43.34 32.23 6.12
N PHE A 2 43.07 32.21 4.81
CA PHE A 2 41.87 31.58 4.23
C PHE A 2 41.72 30.06 4.48
N ARG A 3 42.85 29.31 4.53
CA ARG A 3 42.88 27.86 4.82
C ARG A 3 42.45 27.48 6.25
N LEU A 4 42.75 28.33 7.23
CA LEU A 4 42.38 28.12 8.65
C LEU A 4 40.90 28.40 8.91
N LEU A 5 40.32 29.34 8.15
CA LEU A 5 38.89 29.67 8.20
C LEU A 5 38.02 28.54 7.61
N LEU A 6 38.47 27.91 6.51
CA LEU A 6 37.78 26.77 5.90
C LEU A 6 37.73 25.55 6.83
N THR A 7 38.82 25.23 7.53
CA THR A 7 38.84 24.10 8.47
C THR A 7 37.95 24.32 9.69
N LEU A 8 37.81 25.56 10.17
CA LEU A 8 36.91 25.88 11.28
C LEU A 8 35.44 25.69 10.90
N PHE A 9 35.07 26.03 9.66
CA PHE A 9 33.71 25.89 9.17
C PHE A 9 33.27 24.41 9.08
N PHE A 10 34.18 23.51 8.71
CA PHE A 10 33.91 22.07 8.62
C PHE A 10 33.69 21.41 9.99
N VAL A 11 34.33 21.88 11.07
CA VAL A 11 34.16 21.34 12.43
C VAL A 11 32.83 21.79 13.07
N ILE A 12 32.33 22.97 12.71
CA ILE A 12 31.05 23.48 13.23
C ILE A 12 29.86 22.77 12.54
N PHE A 13 29.98 22.48 11.24
CA PHE A 13 28.91 21.83 10.47
C PHE A 13 28.70 20.35 10.87
N SER A 14 29.77 19.64 11.23
CA SER A 14 29.69 18.24 11.66
C SER A 14 29.00 18.04 13.02
N HIS A 15 29.00 19.05 13.90
CA HIS A 15 28.29 18.99 15.18
C HIS A 15 26.76 19.19 15.07
N GLN A 16 26.25 19.88 14.03
CA GLN A 16 24.81 20.09 13.86
C GLN A 16 24.09 18.92 13.19
N LEU A 17 24.79 18.12 12.37
CA LEU A 17 24.22 16.97 11.65
C LEU A 17 23.87 15.77 12.55
N SER A 18 24.37 15.70 13.79
CA SER A 18 24.25 14.50 14.63
C SER A 18 23.19 14.60 15.74
N SER A 19 22.42 15.69 15.83
CA SER A 19 21.40 15.89 16.88
C SER A 19 19.95 15.88 16.36
N ASP A 20 19.71 16.20 15.08
CA ASP A 20 18.36 16.23 14.50
C ASP A 20 17.77 14.84 14.23
N ASP A 21 18.60 13.86 13.88
CA ASP A 21 18.15 12.50 13.50
C ASP A 21 17.45 11.75 14.65
N HIS A 22 17.91 11.92 15.91
CA HIS A 22 17.24 11.35 17.08
C HIS A 22 15.88 12.01 17.39
N LYS A 23 15.77 13.32 17.13
CA LYS A 23 14.55 14.09 17.36
C LYS A 23 13.47 13.76 16.31
N GLU A 24 13.88 13.54 15.07
CA GLU A 24 12.99 13.15 13.98
C GLU A 24 12.46 11.73 14.17
N LYS A 25 13.34 10.77 14.49
CA LYS A 25 12.95 9.39 14.87
C LYS A 25 12.00 9.34 16.06
N GLY A 26 12.20 10.22 17.05
CA GLY A 26 11.30 10.37 18.19
C GLY A 26 9.90 10.80 17.77
N LYS A 27 9.79 11.84 16.91
CA LYS A 27 8.51 12.32 16.38
C LYS A 27 7.81 11.26 15.52
N GLU A 28 8.53 10.53 14.70
CA GLU A 28 7.97 9.45 13.87
C GLU A 28 7.35 8.35 14.74
N LYS A 29 8.05 7.94 15.80
CA LYS A 29 7.56 6.92 16.74
C LYS A 29 6.29 7.34 17.46
N GLU A 30 6.20 8.59 17.90
CA GLU A 30 5.01 9.13 18.57
C GLU A 30 3.84 9.28 17.60
N MET A 31 4.09 9.75 16.37
CA MET A 31 3.10 9.80 15.30
C MET A 31 2.56 8.39 14.97
N ARG A 32 3.42 7.37 14.93
CA ARG A 32 3.02 5.98 14.69
C ARG A 32 2.12 5.47 15.82
N LYS A 33 2.50 5.67 17.09
CA LYS A 33 1.67 5.28 18.24
C LYS A 33 0.30 5.97 18.23
N MET A 34 0.27 7.27 17.92
CA MET A 34 -0.98 8.01 17.80
C MET A 34 -1.89 7.39 16.73
N LYS A 35 -1.35 7.08 15.55
CA LYS A 35 -2.10 6.40 14.48
C LYS A 35 -2.65 5.05 14.93
N GLU A 36 -1.81 4.21 15.53
CA GLU A 36 -2.23 2.91 16.05
C GLU A 36 -3.32 3.06 17.13
N SER A 37 -3.24 4.08 18.00
CA SER A 37 -4.29 4.36 19.00
C SER A 37 -5.60 4.86 18.42
N LEU A 38 -5.57 5.46 17.22
CA LEU A 38 -6.76 5.89 16.48
C LEU A 38 -7.35 4.75 15.62
N GLY A 39 -6.78 3.55 15.67
CA GLY A 39 -7.26 2.38 14.94
C GLY A 39 -6.68 2.24 13.53
N TYR A 40 -5.72 3.09 13.13
CA TYR A 40 -5.02 2.89 11.86
C TYR A 40 -4.12 1.65 11.92
N TRP A 41 -4.11 0.91 10.83
CA TRP A 41 -3.27 -0.27 10.71
C TRP A 41 -1.81 0.10 10.40
N LYS A 42 -0.92 -0.84 10.66
CA LYS A 42 0.49 -0.72 10.34
C LYS A 42 0.68 -0.68 8.82
N ALA A 43 1.72 0.02 8.37
CA ALA A 43 2.00 0.19 6.95
C ALA A 43 2.18 -1.15 6.23
N GLU A 44 2.79 -2.13 6.90
CA GLU A 44 3.01 -3.47 6.34
C GLU A 44 1.70 -4.22 6.11
N ASP A 45 0.71 -4.05 7.01
CA ASP A 45 -0.60 -4.69 6.87
C ASP A 45 -1.44 -3.96 5.80
N CYS A 46 -1.35 -2.64 5.73
CA CYS A 46 -1.95 -1.85 4.65
C CYS A 46 -1.41 -2.24 3.26
N LYS A 47 -0.11 -2.51 3.15
CA LYS A 47 0.50 -3.04 1.91
C LYS A 47 -0.10 -4.38 1.52
N LYS A 48 -0.22 -5.33 2.47
CA LYS A 48 -0.83 -6.64 2.21
C LYS A 48 -2.28 -6.53 1.74
N ILE A 49 -3.07 -5.65 2.34
CA ILE A 49 -4.46 -5.42 1.92
C ILE A 49 -4.53 -4.87 0.50
N SER A 50 -3.66 -3.90 0.16
CA SER A 50 -3.59 -3.35 -1.20
C SER A 50 -3.14 -4.39 -2.22
N GLU A 51 -2.16 -5.24 -1.88
CA GLU A 51 -1.69 -6.32 -2.74
C GLU A 51 -2.78 -7.38 -2.97
N ALA A 52 -3.51 -7.76 -1.91
CA ALA A 52 -4.63 -8.68 -2.01
C ALA A 52 -5.75 -8.13 -2.90
N ALA A 53 -6.10 -6.84 -2.77
CA ALA A 53 -7.07 -6.20 -3.66
C ALA A 53 -6.63 -6.31 -5.13
N GLY A 54 -5.35 -6.03 -5.41
CA GLY A 54 -4.76 -6.17 -6.75
C GLY A 54 -4.80 -7.61 -7.27
N LEU A 55 -4.51 -8.59 -6.43
CA LEU A 55 -4.53 -10.01 -6.81
C LEU A 55 -5.95 -10.49 -7.15
N PHE A 56 -6.95 -10.13 -6.34
CA PHE A 56 -8.33 -10.53 -6.57
C PHE A 56 -8.91 -9.89 -7.83
N ILE A 57 -8.60 -8.61 -8.10
CA ILE A 57 -9.08 -7.98 -9.33
C ILE A 57 -8.37 -8.53 -10.58
N TYR A 58 -7.10 -8.94 -10.47
CA TYR A 58 -6.40 -9.64 -11.54
C TYR A 58 -7.10 -10.96 -11.91
N PHE A 59 -7.36 -11.83 -10.91
CA PHE A 59 -8.04 -13.09 -11.19
C PHE A 59 -9.51 -12.90 -11.60
N SER A 60 -10.17 -11.85 -11.12
CA SER A 60 -11.48 -11.45 -11.62
C SER A 60 -11.44 -11.21 -13.13
N TYR A 61 -10.46 -10.43 -13.60
CA TYR A 61 -10.27 -10.16 -15.03
C TYR A 61 -10.03 -11.45 -15.82
N GLU A 62 -9.12 -12.34 -15.37
CA GLU A 62 -8.83 -13.60 -16.06
C GLU A 62 -10.07 -14.48 -16.24
N LEU A 63 -10.91 -14.58 -15.19
CA LEU A 63 -12.17 -15.33 -15.28
C LEU A 63 -13.15 -14.66 -16.24
N LEU A 64 -13.30 -13.35 -16.21
CA LEU A 64 -14.20 -12.65 -17.13
C LEU A 64 -13.73 -12.76 -18.59
N GLU A 65 -12.43 -12.73 -18.84
CA GLU A 65 -11.88 -12.96 -20.18
C GLU A 65 -12.15 -14.40 -20.67
N GLU A 66 -12.00 -15.39 -19.79
CA GLU A 66 -12.33 -16.79 -20.11
C GLU A 66 -13.84 -16.98 -20.34
N SER A 67 -14.68 -16.32 -19.54
CA SER A 67 -16.13 -16.32 -19.71
C SER A 67 -16.52 -15.76 -21.08
N ASP A 68 -15.89 -14.66 -21.53
CA ASP A 68 -16.13 -14.08 -22.85
C ASP A 68 -15.70 -15.04 -23.98
N LYS A 69 -14.59 -15.76 -23.82
CA LYS A 69 -14.16 -16.80 -24.78
C LYS A 69 -15.18 -17.94 -24.87
N LEU A 70 -15.72 -18.41 -23.74
CA LEU A 70 -16.75 -19.45 -23.72
C LEU A 70 -18.06 -18.98 -24.37
N LYS A 71 -18.44 -17.73 -24.16
CA LYS A 71 -19.61 -17.11 -24.81
C LYS A 71 -19.46 -17.08 -26.33
N GLN A 72 -18.29 -16.69 -26.83
CA GLN A 72 -17.99 -16.71 -28.26
C GLN A 72 -18.01 -18.12 -28.88
N GLN A 73 -17.82 -19.16 -28.07
CA GLN A 73 -17.95 -20.56 -28.47
C GLN A 73 -19.39 -21.11 -28.37
N GLY A 74 -20.37 -20.29 -27.95
CA GLY A 74 -21.76 -20.71 -27.76
C GLY A 74 -22.01 -21.52 -26.49
N LYS A 75 -21.08 -21.49 -25.52
CA LYS A 75 -21.15 -22.26 -24.27
C LYS A 75 -21.70 -21.41 -23.11
N GLU A 76 -22.92 -20.91 -23.26
CA GLU A 76 -23.49 -19.90 -22.35
C GLU A 76 -23.50 -20.35 -20.87
N LEU A 77 -23.92 -21.58 -20.57
CA LEU A 77 -23.99 -22.07 -19.18
C LEU A 77 -22.61 -22.14 -18.50
N GLU A 78 -21.56 -22.43 -19.27
CA GLU A 78 -20.18 -22.47 -18.75
C GLU A 78 -19.64 -21.05 -18.59
N SER A 79 -19.91 -20.19 -19.58
CA SER A 79 -19.60 -18.76 -19.53
C SER A 79 -20.20 -18.10 -18.28
N ASP A 80 -21.48 -18.33 -17.99
CA ASP A 80 -22.18 -17.77 -16.82
C ASP A 80 -21.52 -18.20 -15.51
N LYS A 81 -21.22 -19.50 -15.35
CA LYS A 81 -20.57 -20.03 -14.13
C LYS A 81 -19.19 -19.40 -13.89
N ILE A 82 -18.41 -19.20 -14.95
CA ILE A 82 -17.10 -18.58 -14.85
C ILE A 82 -17.23 -17.07 -14.55
N ALA A 83 -18.20 -16.39 -15.18
CA ALA A 83 -18.48 -14.98 -14.92
C ALA A 83 -18.88 -14.73 -13.47
N GLU A 84 -19.69 -15.62 -12.87
CA GLU A 84 -20.06 -15.54 -11.45
C GLU A 84 -18.81 -15.51 -10.55
N GLY A 85 -17.83 -16.38 -10.83
CA GLY A 85 -16.54 -16.38 -10.12
C GLY A 85 -15.76 -15.07 -10.33
N GLY A 86 -15.72 -14.56 -11.56
CA GLY A 86 -15.09 -13.28 -11.89
C GLY A 86 -15.72 -12.12 -11.11
N VAL A 87 -17.05 -12.03 -11.09
CA VAL A 87 -17.80 -11.01 -10.33
C VAL A 87 -17.54 -11.15 -8.83
N ALA A 88 -17.59 -12.37 -8.28
CA ALA A 88 -17.33 -12.60 -6.87
C ALA A 88 -15.93 -12.10 -6.45
N LEU A 89 -14.90 -12.39 -7.24
CA LEU A 89 -13.54 -11.89 -6.98
C LEU A 89 -13.44 -10.37 -7.07
N SER A 90 -14.16 -9.73 -8.01
CA SER A 90 -14.20 -8.26 -8.09
C SER A 90 -14.79 -7.62 -6.83
N GLN A 91 -15.82 -8.26 -6.25
CA GLN A 91 -16.45 -7.80 -5.02
C GLN A 91 -15.51 -7.99 -3.82
N VAL A 92 -14.78 -9.10 -3.75
CA VAL A 92 -13.74 -9.30 -2.74
C VAL A 92 -12.67 -8.21 -2.86
N ALA A 93 -12.16 -7.94 -4.08
CA ALA A 93 -11.20 -6.86 -4.31
C ALA A 93 -11.73 -5.49 -3.82
N ALA A 94 -12.98 -5.16 -4.13
CA ALA A 94 -13.63 -3.94 -3.67
C ALA A 94 -13.74 -3.87 -2.14
N ASN A 95 -14.00 -4.99 -1.46
CA ASN A 95 -14.05 -5.06 -0.01
C ASN A 95 -12.66 -4.86 0.63
N TYR A 96 -11.59 -5.37 0.02
CA TYR A 96 -10.23 -5.08 0.45
C TYR A 96 -9.87 -3.61 0.24
N ALA A 97 -10.29 -3.00 -0.87
CA ALA A 97 -10.11 -1.56 -1.09
C ALA A 97 -10.85 -0.72 -0.05
N LYS A 98 -12.08 -1.09 0.34
CA LYS A 98 -12.81 -0.45 1.45
C LYS A 98 -12.13 -0.64 2.80
N THR A 99 -11.56 -1.81 3.05
CA THR A 99 -10.74 -2.07 4.25
C THR A 99 -9.54 -1.13 4.29
N PHE A 100 -8.85 -0.95 3.15
CA PHE A 100 -7.75 0.02 3.06
C PHE A 100 -8.23 1.45 3.32
N GLU A 101 -9.35 1.86 2.75
CA GLU A 101 -9.92 3.19 3.01
C GLU A 101 -10.25 3.40 4.49
N ALA A 102 -10.84 2.41 5.15
CA ALA A 102 -11.24 2.53 6.55
C ALA A 102 -10.05 2.56 7.52
N PHE A 103 -8.99 1.80 7.26
CA PHE A 103 -7.92 1.58 8.25
C PHE A 103 -6.54 2.11 7.85
N CYS A 104 -6.34 2.51 6.60
CA CYS A 104 -5.03 2.87 6.06
C CYS A 104 -4.97 4.25 5.42
N LYS A 105 -6.08 4.74 4.87
CA LYS A 105 -6.15 6.04 4.19
C LYS A 105 -6.21 7.17 5.22
N ARG A 106 -5.32 8.15 5.05
CA ARG A 106 -5.19 9.32 5.93
C ARG A 106 -6.00 10.49 5.40
#